data_AF-A0A660UX37-F1
#
_entry.id   AF-A0A660UX37-F1
#
_cell.length_a   1.000
_cell.length_b   1.000
_cell.length_c   1.000
_cell.angle_alpha   90.00
_cell.angle_beta   90.00
_cell.angle_gamma   90.00
#
_symmetry.space_group_name_H-M   'P 1'
#
loop_
_entity.id
_entity.type
_entity.pdbx_description
1 polymer ?
#
loop_
_entity_poly.entity_id
_entity_poly.type
_entity_poly.pdbx_seq_one_letter_code
_entity_poly.pdbx_strand_id
1 'polypeptide(L)'
;MSTRQNLEKRKRIMKRSIKLGHCICDPKKPCPCDLFKEKDICLCAGERMESPTGEVKLTHLIEKAGCASKIDQAFLKSVLKGLPVIDDPRVLVGVPAGDDAGIFDIGDGKALVQTVDVFTPSVDDPYTFGQVAAANSVSDIYAMGGVPLTALSVLGFPVRKAPDEAMTDILRGGIDKMKEAGVAIIGGHSINDSEIKAGFAVTGIMDIKQVTANANAQPGDVLILTKPLGTGITAFASQIGRAYPESTEATAKSMTALNKEASALMVKFGAHACTDVTGFSLMGHLAEMSLSSGVDAEVVWDDIPVFPHLLQYVADGILPGAIERNKESCGGRVVAGDGIGPEMLDMCFDAQTSGGLLIAIDAPDADKFLQALHEAGVLAATVIGKVTAKGEGKVHVITTGKRQLPKPRETRPKKTVEAKPQPIATALDSQTTPCCVGAGDGPVAPEQGAATGPASGESEGAQEMQQRFMDFMGRVNRPGGLDAYTKQAMSIALSVHAKCAPCLKVHVQKAREKGFTEEEIDEAAWMGIAFGGAPVMMFYKTNKPQ
;
A
#
# COMPACT_ATOMS: atom_id res chain seq x y z
N MET A 1 27.12 -26.02 -5.56
CA MET A 1 27.68 -26.15 -6.93
C MET A 1 28.96 -25.35 -7.02
N SER A 2 30.04 -25.95 -7.52
CA SER A 2 31.43 -25.54 -7.38
C SER A 2 31.74 -24.06 -7.68
N THR A 3 32.41 -23.39 -6.75
CA THR A 3 32.93 -22.01 -6.78
C THR A 3 33.76 -21.70 -8.05
N ARG A 4 34.33 -22.72 -8.70
CA ARG A 4 35.11 -22.57 -9.95
C ARG A 4 34.23 -22.41 -11.21
N GLN A 5 33.06 -23.04 -11.28
CA GLN A 5 32.17 -22.92 -12.45
C GLN A 5 31.48 -21.56 -12.55
N ASN A 6 31.31 -20.86 -11.41
CA ASN A 6 30.75 -19.50 -11.40
C ASN A 6 31.75 -18.44 -11.89
N LEU A 7 33.06 -18.63 -11.68
CA LEU A 7 34.05 -17.58 -11.95
C LEU A 7 34.24 -17.28 -13.45
N GLU A 8 34.34 -18.32 -14.29
CA GLU A 8 34.47 -18.14 -15.75
C GLU A 8 33.19 -17.60 -16.39
N LYS A 9 32.02 -18.04 -15.91
CA LYS A 9 30.72 -17.50 -16.32
C LYS A 9 30.60 -16.02 -15.92
N ARG A 10 30.99 -15.67 -14.68
CA ARG A 10 31.05 -14.30 -14.13
C ARG A 10 31.95 -13.42 -15.00
N LYS A 11 33.20 -13.82 -15.26
CA LYS A 11 34.13 -13.08 -16.13
C LYS A 11 33.55 -12.83 -17.53
N ARG A 12 32.99 -13.86 -18.17
CA ARG A 12 32.41 -13.75 -19.52
C ARG A 12 31.27 -12.72 -19.57
N ILE A 13 30.37 -12.76 -18.60
CA ILE A 13 29.18 -11.89 -18.56
C ILE A 13 29.54 -10.47 -18.15
N MET A 14 30.45 -10.30 -17.20
CA MET A 14 30.96 -8.99 -16.81
C MET A 14 31.74 -8.33 -17.95
N LYS A 15 32.59 -9.08 -18.67
CA LYS A 15 33.29 -8.54 -19.85
C LYS A 15 32.31 -7.99 -20.90
N ARG A 16 31.20 -8.69 -21.13
CA ARG A 16 30.13 -8.20 -22.04
C ARG A 16 29.45 -6.95 -21.48
N SER A 17 29.11 -6.93 -20.19
CA SER A 17 28.44 -5.80 -19.53
C SER A 17 29.33 -4.55 -19.52
N ILE A 18 30.61 -4.70 -19.18
CA ILE A 18 31.62 -3.63 -19.22
C ILE A 18 31.75 -3.07 -20.64
N LYS A 19 31.79 -3.93 -21.67
CA LYS A 19 31.83 -3.48 -23.07
C LYS A 19 30.58 -2.66 -23.47
N LEU A 20 29.42 -2.97 -22.90
CA LEU A 20 28.17 -2.23 -23.15
C LEU A 20 28.07 -0.93 -22.32
N GLY A 21 28.90 -0.75 -21.30
CA GLY A 21 28.86 0.40 -20.39
C GLY A 21 27.78 0.31 -19.30
N HIS A 22 27.02 -0.78 -19.22
CA HIS A 22 25.95 -0.97 -18.24
C HIS A 22 25.79 -2.44 -17.81
N CYS A 23 25.11 -2.70 -16.68
CA CYS A 23 24.76 -4.05 -16.26
C CYS A 23 23.75 -4.66 -17.24
N ILE A 24 23.92 -5.94 -17.58
CA ILE A 24 22.90 -6.68 -18.34
C ILE A 24 21.65 -6.94 -17.48
N CYS A 25 21.82 -7.06 -16.17
CA CYS A 25 20.75 -7.22 -15.20
C CYS A 25 19.87 -5.99 -15.00
N ASP A 26 20.47 -4.81 -15.15
CA ASP A 26 19.89 -3.52 -14.84
C ASP A 26 20.57 -2.47 -15.73
N PRO A 27 19.95 -2.14 -16.87
CA PRO A 27 20.53 -1.18 -17.82
C PRO A 27 20.76 0.22 -17.24
N LYS A 28 20.17 0.54 -16.07
CA LYS A 28 20.38 1.83 -15.39
C LYS A 28 21.66 1.88 -14.55
N LYS A 29 22.33 0.75 -14.32
CA LYS A 29 23.50 0.64 -13.45
C LYS A 29 24.78 0.33 -14.23
N PRO A 30 25.96 0.80 -13.77
CA PRO A 30 27.24 0.44 -14.37
C PRO A 30 27.62 -1.02 -14.04
N CYS A 31 28.61 -1.58 -14.75
CA CYS A 31 29.25 -2.84 -14.42
C CYS A 31 30.76 -2.61 -14.12
N PRO A 32 31.31 -3.10 -13.00
CA PRO A 32 30.64 -3.81 -11.90
C PRO A 32 29.65 -2.91 -11.15
N CYS A 33 28.49 -3.46 -10.80
CA CYS A 33 27.47 -2.76 -10.02
C CYS A 33 27.82 -2.78 -8.52
N ASP A 34 27.16 -1.93 -7.72
CA ASP A 34 27.47 -1.81 -6.29
C ASP A 34 27.24 -3.11 -5.52
N LEU A 35 26.20 -3.88 -5.88
CA LEU A 35 25.98 -5.21 -5.32
C LEU A 35 27.19 -6.14 -5.50
N PHE A 36 27.83 -6.09 -6.67
CA PHE A 36 29.04 -6.89 -6.92
C PHE A 36 30.22 -6.39 -6.09
N LYS A 37 30.39 -5.06 -5.99
CA LYS A 37 31.48 -4.45 -5.21
C LYS A 37 31.33 -4.73 -3.71
N GLU A 38 30.11 -4.69 -3.20
CA GLU A 38 29.81 -4.82 -1.77
C GLU A 38 29.73 -6.27 -1.31
N LYS A 39 29.13 -7.15 -2.12
CA LYS A 39 28.80 -8.53 -1.70
C LYS A 39 29.50 -9.62 -2.50
N ASP A 40 30.33 -9.27 -3.48
CA ASP A 40 30.95 -10.19 -4.44
C ASP A 40 29.95 -11.15 -5.13
N ILE A 41 28.72 -10.66 -5.37
CA ILE A 41 27.63 -11.41 -6.01
C ILE A 41 27.28 -10.79 -7.37
N CYS A 42 27.39 -11.60 -8.42
CA CYS A 42 27.00 -11.24 -9.78
C CYS A 42 25.69 -11.92 -10.17
N LEU A 43 24.55 -11.22 -9.97
CA LEU A 43 23.23 -11.73 -10.39
C LEU A 43 23.17 -12.06 -11.88
N CYS A 44 23.91 -11.31 -12.72
CA CYS A 44 24.01 -11.58 -14.16
C CYS A 44 24.60 -12.97 -14.44
N ALA A 45 25.50 -13.45 -13.58
CA ALA A 45 26.11 -14.76 -13.69
C ALA A 45 25.20 -15.89 -13.17
N GLY A 46 24.00 -15.56 -12.69
CA GLY A 46 23.07 -16.51 -12.07
C GLY A 46 23.42 -16.82 -10.61
N GLU A 47 24.31 -16.03 -10.01
CA GLU A 47 24.55 -16.05 -8.58
C GLU A 47 23.37 -15.42 -7.86
N ARG A 48 23.18 -15.78 -6.59
CA ARG A 48 21.99 -15.44 -5.82
C ARG A 48 22.42 -14.95 -4.45
N MET A 49 21.78 -13.90 -3.95
CA MET A 49 21.88 -13.57 -2.52
C MET A 49 21.22 -14.69 -1.71
N GLU A 50 21.69 -14.90 -0.49
CA GLU A 50 20.92 -15.67 0.48
C GLU A 50 19.65 -14.89 0.83
N SER A 51 18.55 -15.62 0.96
CA SER A 51 17.27 -15.02 1.32
C SER A 51 17.24 -14.77 2.83
N PRO A 52 16.66 -13.66 3.31
CA PRO A 52 16.48 -13.42 4.74
C PRO A 52 15.73 -14.60 5.38
N THR A 53 16.11 -14.97 6.60
CA THR A 53 15.43 -15.99 7.41
C THR A 53 14.76 -15.36 8.63
N GLY A 54 13.69 -15.97 9.14
CA GLY A 54 12.98 -15.53 10.35
C GLY A 54 11.57 -15.00 10.12
N GLU A 55 10.92 -14.60 11.21
CA GLU A 55 9.55 -14.09 11.22
C GLU A 55 9.43 -12.80 10.39
N VAL A 56 8.36 -12.70 9.60
CA VAL A 56 8.09 -11.55 8.73
C VAL A 56 6.76 -10.91 9.11
N LYS A 57 6.74 -9.57 9.11
CA LYS A 57 5.50 -8.78 9.25
C LYS A 57 5.16 -8.14 7.92
N LEU A 58 4.25 -8.78 7.17
CA LEU A 58 3.99 -8.39 5.79
C LEU A 58 3.49 -6.94 5.65
N THR A 59 2.71 -6.43 6.60
CA THR A 59 2.15 -5.06 6.51
C THR A 59 3.22 -3.96 6.65
N HIS A 60 4.39 -4.31 7.19
CA HIS A 60 5.55 -3.40 7.31
C HIS A 60 6.36 -3.30 6.01
N LEU A 61 6.14 -4.20 5.05
CA LEU A 61 6.89 -4.28 3.79
C LEU A 61 6.23 -3.53 2.62
N ILE A 62 5.08 -2.90 2.87
CA ILE A 62 4.23 -2.30 1.84
C ILE A 62 3.77 -0.90 2.24
N GLU A 63 3.49 -0.06 1.25
CA GLU A 63 3.08 1.33 1.47
C GLU A 63 1.61 1.44 1.90
N LYS A 64 0.71 0.71 1.23
CA LYS A 64 -0.74 0.74 1.45
C LYS A 64 -1.23 -0.68 1.70
N ALA A 65 -1.95 -0.94 2.79
CA ALA A 65 -2.41 -2.27 3.16
C ALA A 65 -3.75 -2.66 2.53
N GLY A 66 -3.88 -3.93 2.10
CA GLY A 66 -5.14 -4.48 1.64
C GLY A 66 -5.75 -3.74 0.45
N CYS A 67 -7.07 -3.66 0.39
CA CYS A 67 -7.78 -2.96 -0.69
C CYS A 67 -7.52 -1.45 -0.74
N ALA A 68 -6.88 -0.85 0.28
CA ALA A 68 -6.44 0.55 0.21
C ALA A 68 -5.35 0.78 -0.86
N SER A 69 -4.75 -0.28 -1.41
CA SER A 69 -3.79 -0.22 -2.52
C SER A 69 -4.45 0.00 -3.89
N LYS A 70 -5.79 -0.10 -4.01
CA LYS A 70 -6.49 0.13 -5.28
C LYS A 70 -6.30 1.57 -5.77
N ILE A 71 -6.29 1.74 -7.09
CA ILE A 71 -6.32 3.06 -7.75
C ILE A 71 -7.65 3.73 -7.41
N ASP A 72 -7.64 5.04 -7.21
CA ASP A 72 -8.87 5.77 -6.89
C ASP A 72 -9.87 5.71 -8.06
N GLN A 73 -11.15 5.58 -7.71
CA GLN A 73 -12.22 5.32 -8.68
C GLN A 73 -12.40 6.51 -9.65
N ALA A 74 -12.21 7.74 -9.17
CA ALA A 74 -12.34 8.95 -9.97
C ALA A 74 -11.28 9.01 -11.07
N PHE A 75 -10.00 8.78 -10.73
CA PHE A 75 -8.91 8.69 -11.69
C PHE A 75 -9.10 7.51 -12.64
N LEU A 76 -9.47 6.33 -12.14
CA LEU A 76 -9.72 5.16 -12.99
C LEU A 76 -10.83 5.45 -14.02
N LYS A 77 -11.98 5.97 -13.58
CA LYS A 77 -13.07 6.41 -14.48
C LYS A 77 -12.57 7.46 -15.49
N SER A 78 -11.66 8.36 -15.11
CA SER A 78 -11.10 9.37 -16.02
C SER A 78 -10.21 8.76 -17.12
N VAL A 79 -9.39 7.76 -16.78
CA VAL A 79 -8.51 7.06 -17.74
C VAL A 79 -9.33 6.20 -18.69
N LEU A 80 -10.34 5.49 -18.17
CA LEU A 80 -11.16 4.57 -18.96
C LEU A 80 -12.08 5.27 -19.96
N LYS A 81 -12.50 6.53 -19.70
CA LYS A 81 -13.32 7.33 -20.62
C LYS A 81 -12.72 7.52 -22.02
N GLY A 82 -11.39 7.43 -22.15
CA GLY A 82 -10.69 7.58 -23.42
C GLY A 82 -10.51 6.29 -24.22
N LEU A 83 -10.94 5.14 -23.70
CA LEU A 83 -10.76 3.84 -24.34
C LEU A 83 -11.93 3.50 -25.30
N PRO A 84 -11.68 2.68 -26.34
CA PRO A 84 -12.73 2.22 -27.22
C PRO A 84 -13.75 1.38 -26.45
N VAL A 85 -15.03 1.56 -26.76
CA VAL A 85 -16.11 0.73 -26.23
C VAL A 85 -16.00 -0.66 -26.87
N ILE A 86 -16.05 -1.69 -26.04
CA ILE A 86 -16.18 -3.08 -26.49
C ILE A 86 -17.68 -3.38 -26.50
N ASP A 87 -18.23 -3.60 -27.70
CA ASP A 87 -19.66 -3.89 -27.90
C ASP A 87 -19.79 -5.32 -28.46
N ASP A 88 -19.75 -6.31 -27.56
CA ASP A 88 -20.07 -7.70 -27.86
C ASP A 88 -21.41 -8.04 -27.19
N PRO A 89 -22.44 -8.45 -27.96
CA PRO A 89 -23.78 -8.69 -27.41
C PRO A 89 -23.85 -9.82 -26.38
N ARG A 90 -22.79 -10.64 -26.26
CA ARG A 90 -22.68 -11.69 -25.23
C ARG A 90 -22.22 -11.15 -23.89
N VAL A 91 -21.68 -9.93 -23.83
CA VAL A 91 -21.30 -9.28 -22.58
C VAL A 91 -22.55 -8.72 -21.92
N LEU A 92 -23.08 -9.45 -20.93
CA LEU A 92 -24.27 -9.06 -20.19
C LEU A 92 -23.95 -7.95 -19.18
N VAL A 93 -22.76 -8.02 -18.58
CA VAL A 93 -22.20 -7.07 -17.64
C VAL A 93 -20.72 -6.91 -17.95
N GLY A 94 -20.23 -5.69 -18.18
CA GLY A 94 -18.83 -5.51 -18.60
C GLY A 94 -18.41 -4.09 -18.94
N VAL A 95 -19.06 -3.07 -18.36
CA VAL A 95 -18.56 -1.70 -18.48
C VAL A 95 -17.19 -1.64 -17.80
N PRO A 96 -16.16 -1.03 -18.41
CA PRO A 96 -14.90 -0.77 -17.74
C PRO A 96 -15.15 -0.05 -16.41
N ALA A 97 -14.85 -0.70 -15.29
CA ALA A 97 -15.05 -0.22 -13.91
C ALA A 97 -16.51 0.01 -13.46
N GLY A 98 -17.49 -0.73 -14.00
CA GLY A 98 -18.91 -0.62 -13.61
C GLY A 98 -19.42 -1.63 -12.58
N ASP A 99 -18.95 -2.87 -12.61
CA ASP A 99 -19.50 -3.98 -11.82
C ASP A 99 -18.39 -4.86 -11.21
N ASP A 100 -18.74 -5.61 -10.16
CA ASP A 100 -17.81 -6.43 -9.38
C ASP A 100 -17.15 -7.53 -10.24
N ALA A 101 -17.88 -8.07 -11.23
CA ALA A 101 -17.37 -9.04 -12.19
C ALA A 101 -17.96 -8.87 -13.60
N GLY A 102 -17.19 -9.28 -14.61
CA GLY A 102 -17.69 -9.37 -15.98
C GLY A 102 -18.57 -10.61 -16.16
N ILE A 103 -19.72 -10.45 -16.82
CA ILE A 103 -20.65 -11.55 -17.14
C ILE A 103 -20.72 -11.73 -18.65
N PHE A 104 -20.45 -12.96 -19.10
CA PHE A 104 -20.42 -13.32 -20.52
C PHE A 104 -21.32 -14.53 -20.80
N ASP A 105 -22.33 -14.35 -21.64
CA ASP A 105 -23.25 -15.40 -22.11
C ASP A 105 -22.53 -16.41 -23.01
N ILE A 106 -22.59 -17.68 -22.65
CA ILE A 106 -22.00 -18.78 -23.42
C ILE A 106 -22.99 -19.50 -24.35
N GLY A 107 -24.25 -19.05 -24.39
CA GLY A 107 -25.25 -19.42 -25.40
C GLY A 107 -26.15 -20.59 -25.04
N ASP A 108 -26.08 -21.12 -23.82
CA ASP A 108 -26.85 -22.28 -23.35
C ASP A 108 -27.74 -21.95 -22.12
N GLY A 109 -28.01 -20.67 -21.88
CA GLY A 109 -28.72 -20.18 -20.70
C GLY A 109 -27.82 -19.98 -19.48
N LYS A 110 -26.51 -20.25 -19.60
CA LYS A 110 -25.51 -19.97 -18.57
C LYS A 110 -24.61 -18.82 -19.00
N ALA A 111 -24.00 -18.18 -18.01
CA ALA A 111 -22.96 -17.18 -18.22
C ALA A 111 -21.71 -17.49 -17.42
N LEU A 112 -20.55 -17.13 -17.98
CA LEU A 112 -19.30 -17.03 -17.25
C LEU A 112 -19.32 -15.76 -16.41
N VAL A 113 -18.76 -15.86 -15.21
CA VAL A 113 -18.53 -14.75 -14.30
C VAL A 113 -17.04 -14.65 -14.09
N GLN A 114 -16.41 -13.54 -14.47
CA GLN A 114 -14.96 -13.40 -14.45
C GLN A 114 -14.56 -12.17 -13.65
N THR A 115 -13.65 -12.37 -12.71
CA THR A 115 -13.04 -11.30 -11.93
C THR A 115 -11.54 -11.54 -11.80
N VAL A 116 -10.80 -10.49 -11.51
CA VAL A 116 -9.42 -10.55 -11.06
C VAL A 116 -9.20 -9.49 -10.00
N ASP A 117 -8.71 -9.91 -8.84
CA ASP A 117 -8.40 -8.98 -7.76
C ASP A 117 -7.04 -9.32 -7.16
N VAL A 118 -6.17 -8.30 -7.08
CA VAL A 118 -4.78 -8.41 -6.62
C VAL A 118 -4.46 -7.20 -5.77
N PHE A 119 -3.96 -7.43 -4.56
CA PHE A 119 -3.67 -6.37 -3.60
C PHE A 119 -2.49 -6.73 -2.70
N THR A 120 -2.06 -5.76 -1.91
CA THR A 120 -0.95 -5.88 -0.95
C THR A 120 -1.40 -6.48 0.38
N PRO A 121 -0.49 -7.00 1.21
CA PRO A 121 -0.83 -7.56 2.53
C PRO A 121 -1.68 -6.65 3.42
N SER A 122 -2.80 -7.19 3.92
CA SER A 122 -3.66 -6.56 4.94
C SER A 122 -3.42 -7.09 6.36
N VAL A 123 -2.67 -8.19 6.48
CA VAL A 123 -2.31 -8.85 7.73
C VAL A 123 -0.83 -9.23 7.70
N ASP A 124 -0.23 -9.41 8.88
CA ASP A 124 1.21 -9.69 9.00
C ASP A 124 1.56 -11.15 8.70
N ASP A 125 0.68 -12.10 9.02
CA ASP A 125 0.91 -13.53 8.80
C ASP A 125 0.77 -13.90 7.31
N PRO A 126 1.80 -14.47 6.66
CA PRO A 126 1.77 -14.78 5.23
C PRO A 126 0.68 -15.79 4.84
N TYR A 127 0.46 -16.81 5.67
CA TYR A 127 -0.56 -17.83 5.39
C TYR A 127 -1.97 -17.23 5.43
N THR A 128 -2.27 -16.46 6.47
CA THR A 128 -3.53 -15.73 6.61
C THR A 128 -3.72 -14.74 5.46
N PHE A 129 -2.68 -14.01 5.05
CA PHE A 129 -2.78 -13.11 3.90
C PHE A 129 -3.15 -13.87 2.61
N GLY A 130 -2.56 -15.04 2.38
CA GLY A 130 -2.94 -15.92 1.28
C GLY A 130 -4.43 -16.29 1.30
N GLN A 131 -4.97 -16.63 2.47
CA GLN A 131 -6.39 -16.90 2.65
C GLN A 131 -7.26 -15.67 2.38
N VAL A 132 -6.86 -14.49 2.87
CA VAL A 132 -7.57 -13.23 2.62
C VAL A 132 -7.60 -12.89 1.12
N ALA A 133 -6.46 -13.03 0.43
CA ALA A 133 -6.35 -12.82 -1.01
C ALA A 133 -7.32 -13.73 -1.78
N ALA A 134 -7.35 -15.02 -1.45
CA ALA A 134 -8.28 -15.96 -2.08
C ALA A 134 -9.74 -15.64 -1.77
N ALA A 135 -10.08 -15.38 -0.50
CA ALA A 135 -11.45 -15.07 -0.09
C ALA A 135 -11.99 -13.78 -0.76
N ASN A 136 -11.14 -12.77 -0.90
CA ASN A 136 -11.47 -11.55 -1.63
C ASN A 136 -11.65 -11.84 -3.13
N SER A 137 -10.74 -12.55 -3.78
CA SER A 137 -10.83 -12.80 -5.23
C SER A 137 -12.05 -13.62 -5.66
N VAL A 138 -12.63 -14.44 -4.79
CA VAL A 138 -13.88 -15.15 -5.09
C VAL A 138 -15.13 -14.34 -4.71
N SER A 139 -14.97 -13.24 -3.96
CA SER A 139 -16.08 -12.47 -3.40
C SER A 139 -16.95 -11.82 -4.48
N ASP A 140 -16.35 -11.27 -5.53
CA ASP A 140 -17.11 -10.69 -6.65
C ASP A 140 -18.01 -11.73 -7.34
N ILE A 141 -17.53 -12.97 -7.48
CA ILE A 141 -18.35 -14.07 -8.04
C ILE A 141 -19.57 -14.32 -7.15
N TYR A 142 -19.37 -14.32 -5.83
CA TYR A 142 -20.45 -14.47 -4.86
C TYR A 142 -21.40 -13.26 -4.85
N ALA A 143 -20.90 -12.03 -5.02
CA ALA A 143 -21.69 -10.81 -5.09
C ALA A 143 -22.69 -10.84 -6.26
N MET A 144 -22.28 -11.42 -7.39
CA MET A 144 -23.16 -11.59 -8.56
C MET A 144 -24.15 -12.76 -8.43
N GLY A 145 -24.05 -13.58 -7.37
CA GLY A 145 -24.83 -14.82 -7.21
C GLY A 145 -24.28 -16.03 -7.97
N GLY A 146 -23.04 -15.94 -8.46
CA GLY A 146 -22.37 -17.00 -9.20
C GLY A 146 -21.69 -18.04 -8.31
N VAL A 147 -21.30 -19.15 -8.93
CA VAL A 147 -20.53 -20.23 -8.29
C VAL A 147 -19.12 -20.23 -8.87
N PRO A 148 -18.06 -19.97 -8.08
CA PRO A 148 -16.69 -19.99 -8.58
C PRO A 148 -16.25 -21.43 -8.89
N LEU A 149 -15.50 -21.63 -9.97
CA LEU A 149 -15.09 -22.96 -10.46
C LEU A 149 -13.58 -23.12 -10.54
N THR A 150 -12.91 -22.16 -11.17
CA THR A 150 -11.46 -22.22 -11.39
C THR A 150 -10.78 -20.90 -11.05
N ALA A 151 -9.49 -20.97 -10.73
CA ALA A 151 -8.68 -19.81 -10.43
C ALA A 151 -7.26 -19.92 -11.01
N LEU A 152 -6.68 -18.77 -11.33
CA LEU A 152 -5.27 -18.58 -11.68
C LEU A 152 -4.63 -17.65 -10.66
N SER A 153 -3.54 -18.06 -10.01
CA SER A 153 -2.86 -17.19 -9.04
C SER A 153 -2.07 -16.08 -9.74
N VAL A 154 -2.04 -14.89 -9.13
CA VAL A 154 -1.23 -13.75 -9.56
C VAL A 154 -0.39 -13.30 -8.38
N LEU A 155 0.93 -13.31 -8.53
CA LEU A 155 1.85 -13.00 -7.44
C LEU A 155 2.98 -12.06 -7.89
N GLY A 156 3.04 -10.88 -7.31
CA GLY A 156 4.24 -10.05 -7.25
C GLY A 156 4.94 -10.28 -5.91
N PHE A 157 6.23 -10.63 -5.92
CA PHE A 157 6.96 -10.87 -4.68
C PHE A 157 8.39 -10.29 -4.74
N PRO A 158 8.89 -9.65 -3.66
CA PRO A 158 10.24 -9.11 -3.61
C PRO A 158 11.24 -10.20 -3.28
N VAL A 159 11.56 -11.00 -4.30
CA VAL A 159 12.43 -12.16 -4.20
C VAL A 159 13.76 -11.76 -3.56
N ARG A 160 14.13 -12.47 -2.48
CA ARG A 160 15.33 -12.23 -1.66
C ARG A 160 15.40 -10.93 -0.86
N LYS A 161 14.31 -10.14 -0.81
CA LYS A 161 14.18 -9.02 0.14
C LYS A 161 13.22 -9.36 1.27
N ALA A 162 12.32 -10.31 1.05
CA ALA A 162 11.53 -10.98 2.08
C ALA A 162 11.95 -12.46 2.18
N PRO A 163 11.68 -13.15 3.31
CA PRO A 163 11.89 -14.58 3.43
C PRO A 163 11.12 -15.34 2.34
N ASP A 164 11.81 -16.26 1.65
CA ASP A 164 11.20 -17.02 0.54
C ASP A 164 10.05 -17.92 1.04
N GLU A 165 10.12 -18.38 2.30
CA GLU A 165 9.06 -19.16 2.97
C GLU A 165 7.73 -18.42 3.03
N ALA A 166 7.76 -17.07 3.14
CA ALA A 166 6.54 -16.26 3.16
C ALA A 166 5.76 -16.40 1.84
N MET A 167 6.45 -16.52 0.70
CA MET A 167 5.79 -16.78 -0.58
C MET A 167 5.12 -18.17 -0.60
N THR A 168 5.79 -19.18 -0.03
CA THR A 168 5.20 -20.53 0.11
C THR A 168 3.95 -20.50 0.99
N ASP A 169 4.00 -19.81 2.12
CA ASP A 169 2.88 -19.72 3.05
C ASP A 169 1.69 -18.94 2.46
N ILE A 170 1.93 -17.84 1.73
CA ILE A 170 0.89 -17.11 0.98
C ILE A 170 0.19 -18.05 -0.01
N LEU A 171 0.96 -18.79 -0.81
CA LEU A 171 0.37 -19.72 -1.78
C LEU A 171 -0.39 -20.85 -1.08
N ARG A 172 0.14 -21.41 0.02
CA ARG A 172 -0.52 -22.46 0.80
C ARG A 172 -1.86 -21.98 1.36
N GLY A 173 -1.89 -20.79 1.97
CA GLY A 173 -3.11 -20.19 2.51
C GLY A 173 -4.16 -19.96 1.43
N GLY A 174 -3.75 -19.42 0.28
CA GLY A 174 -4.65 -19.24 -0.86
C GLY A 174 -5.20 -20.55 -1.41
N ILE A 175 -4.37 -21.60 -1.51
CA ILE A 175 -4.80 -22.94 -1.95
C ILE A 175 -5.83 -23.54 -1.00
N ASP A 176 -5.57 -23.48 0.31
CA ASP A 176 -6.48 -24.04 1.31
C ASP A 176 -7.84 -23.33 1.29
N LYS A 177 -7.84 -22.01 1.12
CA LYS A 177 -9.08 -21.22 1.01
C LYS A 177 -9.84 -21.48 -0.29
N MET A 178 -9.14 -21.60 -1.42
CA MET A 178 -9.77 -22.00 -2.70
C MET A 178 -10.38 -23.40 -2.62
N LYS A 179 -9.71 -24.33 -1.91
CA LYS A 179 -10.25 -25.66 -1.64
C LYS A 179 -11.54 -25.61 -0.81
N GLU A 180 -11.58 -24.77 0.23
CA GLU A 180 -12.82 -24.51 1.00
C GLU A 180 -13.95 -23.95 0.13
N ALA A 181 -13.61 -23.06 -0.81
CA ALA A 181 -14.56 -22.50 -1.78
C ALA A 181 -15.02 -23.51 -2.84
N GLY A 182 -14.35 -24.66 -2.98
CA GLY A 182 -14.61 -25.65 -4.03
C GLY A 182 -14.01 -25.28 -5.39
N VAL A 183 -13.00 -24.41 -5.41
CA VAL A 183 -12.39 -23.83 -6.62
C VAL A 183 -11.07 -24.55 -6.97
N ALA A 184 -10.92 -24.95 -8.23
CA ALA A 184 -9.69 -25.57 -8.72
C ALA A 184 -8.68 -24.50 -9.15
N ILE A 185 -7.51 -24.49 -8.51
CA ILE A 185 -6.37 -23.68 -9.00
C ILE A 185 -5.71 -24.43 -10.15
N ILE A 186 -5.77 -23.86 -11.35
CA ILE A 186 -5.33 -24.53 -12.59
C ILE A 186 -4.07 -23.89 -13.21
N GLY A 187 -3.45 -22.95 -12.49
CA GLY A 187 -2.23 -22.29 -12.93
C GLY A 187 -2.02 -20.96 -12.22
N GLY A 188 -1.12 -20.15 -12.78
CA GLY A 188 -0.86 -18.81 -12.28
C GLY A 188 0.36 -18.16 -12.93
N HIS A 189 0.63 -16.92 -12.52
CA HIS A 189 1.77 -16.14 -12.96
C HIS A 189 2.44 -15.43 -11.78
N SER A 190 3.78 -15.46 -11.77
CA SER A 190 4.59 -14.80 -10.74
C SER A 190 5.58 -13.84 -11.36
N ILE A 191 5.70 -12.63 -10.79
CA ILE A 191 6.65 -11.59 -11.18
C ILE A 191 7.51 -11.18 -9.99
N ASN A 192 8.78 -10.87 -10.24
CA ASN A 192 9.64 -10.26 -9.24
C ASN A 192 9.27 -8.77 -9.14
N ASP A 193 8.82 -8.34 -7.96
CA ASP A 193 8.26 -7.00 -7.72
C ASP A 193 8.93 -6.38 -6.48
N SER A 194 8.94 -5.06 -6.35
CA SER A 194 9.42 -4.40 -5.13
C SER A 194 8.50 -4.57 -3.93
N GLU A 195 7.19 -4.77 -4.16
CA GLU A 195 6.19 -4.97 -3.12
C GLU A 195 5.44 -6.28 -3.33
N ILE A 196 4.98 -6.86 -2.21
CA ILE A 196 4.16 -8.07 -2.24
C ILE A 196 2.78 -7.72 -2.78
N LYS A 197 2.34 -8.45 -3.81
CA LYS A 197 1.00 -8.37 -4.40
C LYS A 197 0.52 -9.79 -4.60
N ALA A 198 -0.62 -10.16 -4.04
CA ALA A 198 -1.17 -11.50 -4.20
C ALA A 198 -2.67 -11.42 -4.50
N GLY A 199 -3.14 -12.39 -5.26
CA GLY A 199 -4.53 -12.45 -5.67
C GLY A 199 -4.77 -13.56 -6.69
N PHE A 200 -5.99 -13.62 -7.19
CA PHE A 200 -6.42 -14.63 -8.16
C PHE A 200 -7.31 -14.00 -9.23
N ALA A 201 -7.14 -14.48 -10.46
CA ALA A 201 -8.17 -14.37 -11.48
C ALA A 201 -9.10 -15.57 -11.34
N VAL A 202 -10.39 -15.33 -11.16
CA VAL A 202 -11.39 -16.36 -10.85
C VAL A 202 -12.41 -16.42 -11.98
N THR A 203 -12.77 -17.64 -12.38
CA THR A 203 -13.86 -17.92 -13.30
C THR A 203 -14.93 -18.72 -12.58
N GLY A 204 -16.14 -18.18 -12.56
CA GLY A 204 -17.35 -18.82 -12.08
C GLY A 204 -18.37 -19.02 -13.18
N ILE A 205 -19.50 -19.60 -12.80
CA ILE A 205 -20.65 -19.82 -13.66
C ILE A 205 -21.95 -19.42 -12.94
N MET A 206 -22.94 -18.99 -13.71
CA MET A 206 -24.29 -18.71 -13.21
C MET A 206 -25.35 -18.99 -14.27
N ASP A 207 -26.61 -19.08 -13.85
CA ASP A 207 -27.77 -19.02 -14.74
C ASP A 207 -28.08 -17.55 -15.05
N ILE A 208 -28.30 -17.22 -16.32
CA ILE A 208 -28.56 -15.84 -16.76
C ILE A 208 -29.83 -15.27 -16.11
N LYS A 209 -30.78 -16.11 -15.68
CA LYS A 209 -32.00 -15.67 -15.00
C LYS A 209 -31.80 -15.34 -13.51
N GLN A 210 -30.63 -15.65 -12.97
CA GLN A 210 -30.31 -15.50 -11.54
C GLN A 210 -29.27 -14.41 -11.29
N VAL A 211 -28.98 -13.57 -12.28
CA VAL A 211 -28.04 -12.45 -12.14
C VAL A 211 -28.53 -11.52 -11.04
N THR A 212 -27.75 -11.42 -9.96
CA THR A 212 -27.98 -10.45 -8.89
C THR A 212 -26.99 -9.31 -9.11
N ALA A 213 -27.34 -8.36 -9.99
CA ALA A 213 -26.48 -7.20 -10.24
C ALA A 213 -26.55 -6.20 -9.08
N ASN A 214 -25.60 -5.25 -9.05
CA ASN A 214 -25.62 -4.11 -8.13
C ASN A 214 -26.68 -3.05 -8.52
N ALA A 215 -27.53 -3.33 -9.50
CA ALA A 215 -28.42 -2.40 -10.17
C ALA A 215 -29.83 -2.98 -10.32
N ASN A 216 -30.60 -3.01 -9.22
CA ASN A 216 -32.05 -3.29 -9.21
C ASN A 216 -32.67 -3.12 -7.82
N ALA A 217 -32.05 -2.35 -6.92
CA ALA A 217 -32.59 -2.10 -5.58
C ALA A 217 -33.91 -1.31 -5.70
N GLN A 218 -34.90 -1.67 -4.89
CA GLN A 218 -36.27 -1.16 -4.99
C GLN A 218 -36.67 -0.35 -3.76
N PRO A 219 -37.51 0.69 -3.91
CA PRO A 219 -38.08 1.39 -2.75
C PRO A 219 -38.78 0.43 -1.79
N GLY A 220 -38.41 0.50 -0.51
CA GLY A 220 -38.91 -0.40 0.53
C GLY A 220 -37.97 -1.57 0.86
N ASP A 221 -36.96 -1.84 0.03
CA ASP A 221 -35.97 -2.87 0.33
C ASP A 221 -35.24 -2.58 1.64
N VAL A 222 -34.98 -3.64 2.40
CA VAL A 222 -34.14 -3.62 3.60
C VAL A 222 -32.69 -3.87 3.18
N LEU A 223 -31.77 -3.10 3.75
CA LEU A 223 -30.33 -3.24 3.51
C LEU A 223 -29.69 -4.08 4.61
N ILE A 224 -29.07 -5.20 4.23
CA ILE A 224 -28.36 -6.11 5.14
C ILE A 224 -26.88 -6.15 4.78
N LEU A 225 -26.02 -5.98 5.79
CA LEU A 225 -24.57 -6.11 5.68
C LEU A 225 -24.10 -7.38 6.39
N THR A 226 -23.34 -8.24 5.71
CA THR A 226 -23.00 -9.58 6.23
C THR A 226 -21.70 -9.68 7.02
N LYS A 227 -20.84 -8.65 6.99
CA LYS A 227 -19.62 -8.58 7.81
C LYS A 227 -19.45 -7.20 8.44
N PRO A 228 -18.77 -7.10 9.61
CA PRO A 228 -18.51 -5.82 10.25
C PRO A 228 -17.58 -4.93 9.42
N LEU A 229 -17.66 -3.62 9.63
CA LEU A 229 -16.70 -2.65 9.10
C LEU A 229 -15.48 -2.50 10.02
N GLY A 230 -14.38 -2.01 9.44
CA GLY A 230 -13.19 -1.55 10.16
C GLY A 230 -11.89 -2.25 9.81
N THR A 231 -11.85 -3.05 8.73
CA THR A 231 -10.63 -3.78 8.36
C THR A 231 -9.49 -2.86 7.92
N GLY A 232 -9.78 -1.78 7.18
CA GLY A 232 -8.78 -0.82 6.71
C GLY A 232 -8.17 -0.01 7.87
N ILE A 233 -9.02 0.50 8.76
CA ILE A 233 -8.57 1.18 9.98
C ILE A 233 -7.74 0.24 10.86
N THR A 234 -8.16 -1.01 11.04
CA THR A 234 -7.41 -1.99 11.85
C THR A 234 -6.07 -2.35 11.22
N ALA A 235 -6.02 -2.54 9.89
CA ALA A 235 -4.76 -2.79 9.18
C ALA A 235 -3.80 -1.61 9.33
N PHE A 236 -4.28 -0.37 9.19
CA PHE A 236 -3.47 0.82 9.42
C PHE A 236 -3.00 0.94 10.87
N ALA A 237 -3.87 0.66 11.85
CA ALA A 237 -3.49 0.60 13.25
C ALA A 237 -2.37 -0.44 13.48
N SER A 238 -2.39 -1.57 12.77
CA SER A 238 -1.34 -2.59 12.82
C SER A 238 -0.02 -2.07 12.24
N GLN A 239 -0.05 -1.43 11.07
CA GLN A 239 1.13 -0.84 10.41
C GLN A 239 1.87 0.16 11.29
N ILE A 240 1.16 0.90 12.15
CA ILE A 240 1.75 1.87 13.07
C ILE A 240 1.98 1.32 14.48
N GLY A 241 1.78 0.01 14.70
CA GLY A 241 2.00 -0.66 15.99
C GLY A 241 1.02 -0.26 17.09
N ARG A 242 -0.22 0.11 16.73
CA ARG A 242 -1.28 0.57 17.65
C ARG A 242 -2.53 -0.31 17.67
N ALA A 243 -2.58 -1.39 16.88
CA ALA A 243 -3.73 -2.30 16.90
C ALA A 243 -3.80 -3.12 18.20
N TYR A 244 -5.03 -3.34 18.67
CA TYR A 244 -5.37 -4.32 19.69
C TYR A 244 -5.36 -5.73 19.08
N PRO A 245 -4.78 -6.74 19.76
CA PRO A 245 -4.80 -8.12 19.33
C PRO A 245 -6.20 -8.63 18.97
N GLU A 246 -7.20 -8.25 19.77
CA GLU A 246 -8.61 -8.62 19.58
C GLU A 246 -9.17 -8.09 18.26
N SER A 247 -8.78 -6.87 17.85
CA SER A 247 -9.18 -6.31 16.55
C SER A 247 -8.49 -7.07 15.42
N THR A 248 -7.19 -7.36 15.55
CA THR A 248 -6.43 -8.06 14.49
C THR A 248 -6.91 -9.49 14.28
N GLU A 249 -7.25 -10.21 15.35
CA GLU A 249 -7.80 -11.56 15.27
C GLU A 249 -9.21 -11.56 14.67
N ALA A 250 -10.08 -10.67 15.15
CA ALA A 250 -11.45 -10.57 14.65
C ALA A 250 -11.50 -10.17 13.15
N THR A 251 -10.65 -9.23 12.74
CA THR A 251 -10.56 -8.82 11.34
C THR A 251 -9.96 -9.92 10.47
N ALA A 252 -8.87 -10.59 10.89
CA ALA A 252 -8.31 -11.71 10.15
C ALA A 252 -9.33 -12.86 9.95
N LYS A 253 -10.05 -13.24 11.01
CA LYS A 253 -11.11 -14.25 10.92
C LYS A 253 -12.22 -13.85 9.95
N SER A 254 -12.65 -12.60 9.98
CA SER A 254 -13.69 -12.11 9.07
C SER A 254 -13.22 -12.01 7.61
N MET A 255 -11.99 -11.54 7.39
CA MET A 255 -11.39 -11.40 6.05
C MET A 255 -11.07 -12.74 5.40
N THR A 256 -10.91 -13.81 6.19
CA THR A 256 -10.70 -15.17 5.65
C THR A 256 -12.01 -15.93 5.46
N ALA A 257 -13.14 -15.44 5.97
CA ALA A 257 -14.44 -16.07 5.76
C ALA A 257 -14.98 -15.82 4.35
N LEU A 258 -15.49 -16.87 3.69
CA LEU A 258 -16.09 -16.78 2.36
C LEU A 258 -17.50 -16.15 2.43
N ASN A 259 -17.88 -15.38 1.42
CA ASN A 259 -19.25 -14.89 1.23
C ASN A 259 -20.21 -15.96 0.64
N LYS A 260 -19.78 -17.23 0.60
CA LYS A 260 -20.47 -18.37 -0.04
C LYS A 260 -21.90 -18.58 0.44
N GLU A 261 -22.09 -18.72 1.75
CA GLU A 261 -23.41 -19.01 2.32
C GLU A 261 -24.38 -17.82 2.16
N ALA A 262 -23.86 -16.60 2.34
CA ALA A 262 -24.64 -15.38 2.12
C ALA A 262 -25.12 -15.27 0.67
N SER A 263 -24.25 -15.55 -0.29
CA SER A 263 -24.58 -15.57 -1.73
C SER A 263 -25.61 -16.63 -2.08
N ALA A 264 -25.45 -17.87 -1.61
CA ALA A 264 -26.42 -18.93 -1.86
C ALA A 264 -27.81 -18.59 -1.29
N LEU A 265 -27.85 -18.01 -0.09
CA LEU A 265 -29.11 -17.60 0.54
C LEU A 265 -29.73 -16.38 -0.15
N MET A 266 -28.96 -15.37 -0.57
CA MET A 266 -29.52 -14.19 -1.22
C MET A 266 -30.22 -14.55 -2.54
N VAL A 267 -29.64 -15.48 -3.31
CA VAL A 267 -30.26 -15.99 -4.55
C VAL A 267 -31.54 -16.76 -4.23
N LYS A 268 -31.51 -17.61 -3.20
CA LYS A 268 -32.67 -18.40 -2.77
C LYS A 268 -33.84 -17.53 -2.31
N PHE A 269 -33.56 -16.45 -1.60
CA PHE A 269 -34.56 -15.52 -1.09
C PHE A 269 -34.95 -14.43 -2.10
N GLY A 270 -34.32 -14.38 -3.28
CA GLY A 270 -34.66 -13.44 -4.33
C GLY A 270 -34.27 -12.00 -4.00
N ALA A 271 -33.06 -11.79 -3.48
CA ALA A 271 -32.52 -10.45 -3.27
C ALA A 271 -32.59 -9.62 -4.57
N HIS A 272 -32.97 -8.36 -4.44
CA HIS A 272 -33.15 -7.47 -5.58
C HIS A 272 -31.79 -6.96 -6.10
N ALA A 273 -30.87 -6.61 -5.21
CA ALA A 273 -29.52 -6.17 -5.58
C ALA A 273 -28.48 -6.63 -4.55
N CYS A 274 -27.25 -6.79 -5.00
CA CYS A 274 -26.11 -7.13 -4.15
C CYS A 274 -24.82 -6.50 -4.69
N THR A 275 -23.90 -6.21 -3.78
CA THR A 275 -22.48 -5.93 -4.07
C THR A 275 -21.67 -6.38 -2.85
N ASP A 276 -20.36 -6.53 -2.98
CA ASP A 276 -19.50 -6.74 -1.82
C ASP A 276 -18.80 -5.46 -1.36
N VAL A 277 -18.80 -5.23 -0.04
CA VAL A 277 -18.19 -4.02 0.52
C VAL A 277 -16.69 -4.22 0.59
N THR A 278 -15.97 -3.63 -0.36
CA THR A 278 -14.50 -3.72 -0.47
C THR A 278 -13.79 -2.36 -0.40
N GLY A 279 -12.86 -2.08 -1.32
CA GLY A 279 -11.93 -0.94 -1.25
C GLY A 279 -12.60 0.44 -1.30
N PHE A 280 -13.78 0.54 -1.91
CA PHE A 280 -14.53 1.79 -2.04
C PHE A 280 -15.42 2.10 -0.84
N SER A 281 -15.33 1.32 0.24
CA SER A 281 -16.10 1.46 1.49
C SER A 281 -17.60 1.17 1.35
N LEU A 282 -18.29 1.12 2.49
CA LEU A 282 -19.75 0.96 2.51
C LEU A 282 -20.44 2.09 1.74
N MET A 283 -19.99 3.34 1.93
CA MET A 283 -20.62 4.49 1.31
C MET A 283 -20.39 4.54 -0.20
N GLY A 284 -19.21 4.15 -0.68
CA GLY A 284 -18.96 4.09 -2.13
C GLY A 284 -19.81 3.04 -2.81
N HIS A 285 -19.84 1.84 -2.25
CA HIS A 285 -20.61 0.72 -2.80
C HIS A 285 -22.13 0.96 -2.73
N LEU A 286 -22.64 1.47 -1.61
CA LEU A 286 -24.06 1.81 -1.50
C LEU A 286 -24.46 2.98 -2.40
N ALA A 287 -23.60 4.00 -2.56
CA ALA A 287 -23.87 5.12 -3.45
C ALA A 287 -23.91 4.68 -4.92
N GLU A 288 -23.04 3.77 -5.34
CA GLU A 288 -23.08 3.20 -6.70
C GLU A 288 -24.34 2.35 -6.89
N MET A 289 -24.69 1.45 -5.94
CA MET A 289 -25.92 0.67 -6.00
C MET A 289 -27.18 1.55 -6.08
N SER A 290 -27.23 2.61 -5.26
CA SER A 290 -28.35 3.55 -5.23
C SER A 290 -28.47 4.30 -6.56
N LEU A 291 -27.34 4.77 -7.10
CA LEU A 291 -27.28 5.46 -8.38
C LEU A 291 -27.72 4.56 -9.54
N SER A 292 -27.16 3.36 -9.65
CA SER A 292 -27.46 2.39 -10.72
C SER A 292 -28.90 1.88 -10.66
N SER A 293 -29.50 1.86 -9.46
CA SER A 293 -30.90 1.47 -9.26
C SER A 293 -31.88 2.65 -9.36
N GLY A 294 -31.40 3.90 -9.45
CA GLY A 294 -32.25 5.10 -9.50
C GLY A 294 -33.07 5.33 -8.23
N VAL A 295 -32.48 5.04 -7.06
CA VAL A 295 -33.09 5.13 -5.73
C VAL A 295 -32.23 5.91 -4.76
N ASP A 296 -32.81 6.38 -3.66
CA ASP A 296 -32.08 6.91 -2.51
C ASP A 296 -32.15 5.92 -1.34
N ALA A 297 -31.10 5.87 -0.54
CA ALA A 297 -30.97 4.94 0.60
C ALA A 297 -30.80 5.68 1.93
N GLU A 298 -31.22 5.05 3.01
CA GLU A 298 -31.02 5.50 4.39
C GLU A 298 -30.27 4.42 5.17
N VAL A 299 -29.21 4.81 5.87
CA VAL A 299 -28.40 3.95 6.73
C VAL A 299 -28.44 4.46 8.16
N VAL A 300 -28.70 3.57 9.10
CA VAL A 300 -28.67 3.85 10.54
C VAL A 300 -27.26 3.56 11.06
N TRP A 301 -26.49 4.61 11.32
CA TRP A 301 -25.08 4.51 11.74
C TRP A 301 -24.87 3.60 12.95
N ASP A 302 -25.80 3.66 13.90
CA ASP A 302 -25.72 2.89 15.14
C ASP A 302 -25.94 1.38 14.95
N ASP A 303 -26.54 0.97 13.82
CA ASP A 303 -26.80 -0.42 13.46
C ASP A 303 -25.69 -1.07 12.65
N ILE A 304 -24.78 -0.26 12.08
CA ILE A 304 -23.66 -0.77 11.30
C ILE A 304 -22.80 -1.70 12.18
N PRO A 305 -22.62 -3.00 11.85
CA PRO A 305 -21.74 -3.87 12.61
C PRO A 305 -20.28 -3.40 12.48
N VAL A 306 -19.55 -3.36 13.59
CA VAL A 306 -18.15 -2.88 13.62
C VAL A 306 -17.25 -3.83 14.40
N PHE A 307 -15.99 -3.93 14.02
CA PHE A 307 -15.01 -4.76 14.75
C PHE A 307 -14.72 -4.20 16.16
N PRO A 308 -14.24 -5.07 17.08
CA PRO A 308 -13.76 -4.64 18.39
C PRO A 308 -12.78 -3.48 18.29
N HIS A 309 -12.94 -2.49 19.18
CA HIS A 309 -12.12 -1.27 19.27
C HIS A 309 -12.14 -0.32 18.08
N LEU A 310 -12.94 -0.56 17.02
CA LEU A 310 -13.00 0.35 15.88
C LEU A 310 -13.36 1.78 16.29
N LEU A 311 -14.41 1.94 17.10
CA LEU A 311 -14.84 3.25 17.60
C LEU A 311 -13.75 3.97 18.39
N GLN A 312 -12.87 3.23 19.07
CA GLN A 312 -11.73 3.82 19.76
C GLN A 312 -10.66 4.30 18.78
N TYR A 313 -10.35 3.52 17.73
CA TYR A 313 -9.40 3.97 16.71
C TYR A 313 -9.88 5.25 16.02
N VAL A 314 -11.17 5.32 15.71
CA VAL A 314 -11.82 6.50 15.14
C VAL A 314 -11.69 7.70 16.08
N ALA A 315 -12.07 7.54 17.36
CA ALA A 315 -11.93 8.60 18.36
C ALA A 315 -10.47 9.03 18.62
N ASP A 316 -9.50 8.11 18.46
CA ASP A 316 -8.07 8.40 18.59
C ASP A 316 -7.47 9.00 17.30
N GLY A 317 -8.27 9.21 16.25
CA GLY A 317 -7.83 9.76 14.96
C GLY A 317 -6.96 8.80 14.13
N ILE A 318 -7.04 7.50 14.39
CA ILE A 318 -6.31 6.47 13.63
C ILE A 318 -7.13 6.12 12.39
N LEU A 319 -6.98 6.93 11.34
CA LEU A 319 -7.73 6.84 10.10
C LEU A 319 -6.76 6.73 8.90
N PRO A 320 -6.89 5.72 8.02
CA PRO A 320 -6.07 5.61 6.83
C PRO A 320 -6.48 6.65 5.78
N GLY A 321 -5.52 7.14 4.99
CA GLY A 321 -5.80 8.09 3.91
C GLY A 321 -6.71 7.57 2.78
N ALA A 322 -7.07 6.27 2.79
CA ALA A 322 -8.10 5.74 1.89
C ALA A 322 -9.49 6.34 2.16
N ILE A 323 -9.77 6.72 3.41
CA ILE A 323 -11.03 7.39 3.80
C ILE A 323 -11.21 8.68 3.02
N GLU A 324 -10.18 9.53 2.98
CA GLU A 324 -10.24 10.80 2.24
C GLU A 324 -10.44 10.58 0.72
N ARG A 325 -9.76 9.59 0.13
CA ARG A 325 -9.95 9.25 -1.29
C ARG A 325 -11.38 8.75 -1.58
N ASN A 326 -11.94 7.96 -0.67
CA ASN A 326 -13.32 7.48 -0.83
C ASN A 326 -14.32 8.65 -0.69
N LYS A 327 -14.10 9.57 0.25
CA LYS A 327 -14.90 10.81 0.36
C LYS A 327 -14.82 11.67 -0.90
N GLU A 328 -13.63 11.84 -1.47
CA GLU A 328 -13.46 12.60 -2.72
C GLU A 328 -14.26 11.98 -3.88
N SER A 329 -14.35 10.64 -3.93
CA SER A 329 -15.08 9.93 -4.99
C SER A 329 -16.61 9.96 -4.84
N CYS A 330 -17.12 9.65 -3.64
CA CYS A 330 -18.56 9.44 -3.42
C CYS A 330 -19.20 10.34 -2.36
N GLY A 331 -18.43 11.15 -1.63
CA GLY A 331 -18.93 11.99 -0.54
C GLY A 331 -19.99 13.01 -0.97
N GLY A 332 -19.96 13.47 -2.22
CA GLY A 332 -21.01 14.36 -2.77
C GLY A 332 -22.41 13.73 -2.87
N ARG A 333 -22.53 12.40 -2.72
CA ARG A 333 -23.81 11.67 -2.67
C ARG A 333 -24.25 11.32 -1.24
N VAL A 334 -23.37 11.51 -0.26
CA VAL A 334 -23.63 11.14 1.13
C VAL A 334 -24.13 12.35 1.89
N VAL A 335 -25.31 12.23 2.49
CA VAL A 335 -25.95 13.27 3.28
C VAL A 335 -25.92 12.85 4.74
N ALA A 336 -25.12 13.54 5.55
CA ALA A 336 -25.09 13.34 6.99
C ALA A 336 -26.33 13.98 7.64
N GLY A 337 -27.10 13.17 8.38
CA GLY A 337 -28.20 13.64 9.20
C GLY A 337 -27.73 14.30 10.50
N ASP A 338 -28.68 14.89 11.22
CA ASP A 338 -28.42 15.54 12.49
C ASP A 338 -27.78 14.58 13.51
N GLY A 339 -26.74 15.06 14.21
CA GLY A 339 -26.02 14.28 15.22
C GLY A 339 -24.90 13.38 14.67
N ILE A 340 -24.73 13.27 13.34
CA ILE A 340 -23.58 12.58 12.75
C ILE A 340 -22.37 13.53 12.70
N GLY A 341 -21.41 13.30 13.60
CA GLY A 341 -20.13 14.02 13.58
C GLY A 341 -19.20 13.56 12.43
N PRO A 342 -18.17 14.35 12.08
CA PRO A 342 -17.22 13.98 11.02
C PRO A 342 -16.59 12.60 11.23
N GLU A 343 -16.07 12.33 12.43
CA GLU A 343 -15.42 11.04 12.74
C GLU A 343 -16.37 9.83 12.60
N MET A 344 -17.65 10.00 12.94
CA MET A 344 -18.67 8.96 12.76
C MET A 344 -18.85 8.64 11.29
N LEU A 345 -18.89 9.68 10.46
CA LEU A 345 -19.07 9.56 9.02
C LEU A 345 -17.80 8.97 8.36
N ASP A 346 -16.62 9.37 8.80
CA ASP A 346 -15.32 8.91 8.27
C ASP A 346 -15.16 7.40 8.33
N MET A 347 -15.63 6.78 9.41
CA MET A 347 -15.64 5.33 9.58
C MET A 347 -16.42 4.62 8.45
N CYS A 348 -17.47 5.23 7.92
CA CYS A 348 -18.28 4.66 6.84
C CYS A 348 -17.56 4.70 5.48
N PHE A 349 -16.47 5.47 5.37
CA PHE A 349 -15.59 5.57 4.20
C PHE A 349 -14.34 4.69 4.31
N ASP A 350 -14.21 3.87 5.37
CA ASP A 350 -13.09 2.95 5.52
C ASP A 350 -13.09 1.88 4.42
N ALA A 351 -11.92 1.66 3.81
CA ALA A 351 -11.73 0.65 2.77
C ALA A 351 -11.76 -0.74 3.41
N GLN A 352 -12.69 -1.58 3.00
CA GLN A 352 -12.81 -2.94 3.52
C GLN A 352 -12.00 -3.92 2.68
N THR A 353 -11.16 -4.74 3.29
CA THR A 353 -10.51 -5.87 2.59
C THR A 353 -11.31 -7.13 2.84
N SER A 354 -11.72 -7.86 1.79
CA SER A 354 -12.60 -9.03 1.90
C SER A 354 -13.81 -8.81 2.82
N GLY A 355 -14.53 -7.72 2.60
CA GLY A 355 -15.72 -7.39 3.37
C GLY A 355 -16.92 -8.29 3.06
N GLY A 356 -18.06 -7.92 3.63
CA GLY A 356 -19.31 -8.67 3.49
C GLY A 356 -20.08 -8.25 2.26
N LEU A 357 -21.13 -9.00 1.96
CA LEU A 357 -22.13 -8.59 1.00
C LEU A 357 -23.03 -7.51 1.60
N LEU A 358 -23.36 -6.52 0.80
CA LEU A 358 -24.42 -5.54 1.01
C LEU A 358 -25.60 -5.93 0.13
N ILE A 359 -26.70 -6.33 0.75
CA ILE A 359 -27.83 -6.97 0.08
C ILE A 359 -29.08 -6.11 0.27
N ALA A 360 -29.76 -5.81 -0.82
CA ALA A 360 -31.10 -5.21 -0.83
C ALA A 360 -32.14 -6.31 -1.05
N ILE A 361 -33.06 -6.47 -0.10
CA ILE A 361 -34.08 -7.51 -0.12
C ILE A 361 -35.44 -6.96 0.31
N ASP A 362 -36.52 -7.54 -0.22
CA ASP A 362 -37.88 -7.15 0.13
C ASP A 362 -38.15 -7.27 1.65
N ALA A 363 -38.85 -6.27 2.19
CA ALA A 363 -39.07 -6.14 3.63
C ALA A 363 -39.79 -7.34 4.29
N PRO A 364 -40.80 -7.99 3.67
CA PRO A 364 -41.47 -9.16 4.23
C PRO A 364 -40.56 -10.39 4.40
N ASP A 365 -39.46 -10.48 3.66
CA ASP A 365 -38.53 -11.60 3.69
C ASP A 365 -37.24 -11.32 4.47
N ALA A 366 -36.97 -10.04 4.79
CA ALA A 366 -35.76 -9.60 5.47
C ALA A 366 -35.48 -10.35 6.80
N ASP A 367 -36.47 -10.49 7.68
CA ASP A 367 -36.29 -11.16 8.98
C ASP A 367 -35.97 -12.65 8.83
N LYS A 368 -36.65 -13.35 7.92
CA LYS A 368 -36.42 -14.77 7.65
C LYS A 368 -35.05 -14.98 7.00
N PHE A 369 -34.66 -14.08 6.10
CA PHE A 369 -33.35 -14.11 5.46
C PHE A 369 -32.23 -13.87 6.47
N LEU A 370 -32.38 -12.87 7.35
CA LEU A 370 -31.43 -12.59 8.42
C LEU A 370 -31.27 -13.79 9.37
N GLN A 371 -32.38 -14.41 9.77
CA GLN A 371 -32.34 -15.63 10.57
C GLN A 371 -31.60 -16.76 9.85
N ALA A 372 -31.88 -16.99 8.56
CA ALA A 372 -31.20 -18.02 7.78
C ALA A 372 -29.69 -17.76 7.65
N LEU A 373 -29.26 -16.49 7.52
CA LEU A 373 -27.85 -16.11 7.55
C LEU A 373 -27.19 -16.48 8.88
N HIS A 374 -27.85 -16.18 10.00
CA HIS A 374 -27.33 -16.52 11.34
C HIS A 374 -27.27 -18.03 11.55
N GLU A 375 -28.28 -18.78 11.14
CA GLU A 375 -28.31 -20.26 11.20
C GLU A 375 -27.21 -20.90 10.34
N ALA A 376 -26.86 -20.28 9.20
CA ALA A 376 -25.73 -20.67 8.35
C ALA A 376 -24.36 -20.22 8.89
N GLY A 377 -24.30 -19.57 10.05
CA GLY A 377 -23.07 -19.14 10.71
C GLY A 377 -22.57 -17.74 10.33
N VAL A 378 -23.33 -16.96 9.54
CA VAL A 378 -23.04 -15.56 9.20
C VAL A 378 -23.54 -14.62 10.30
N LEU A 379 -23.03 -14.81 11.52
CA LEU A 379 -23.55 -14.20 12.75
C LEU A 379 -23.46 -12.66 12.80
N ALA A 380 -22.59 -12.06 11.99
CA ALA A 380 -22.44 -10.61 11.93
C ALA A 380 -23.47 -9.93 11.01
N ALA A 381 -24.28 -10.72 10.28
CA ALA A 381 -25.30 -10.17 9.40
C ALA A 381 -26.26 -9.28 10.19
N THR A 382 -26.45 -8.06 9.72
CA THR A 382 -27.23 -7.03 10.41
C THR A 382 -28.00 -6.19 9.41
N VAL A 383 -29.26 -5.86 9.72
CA VAL A 383 -30.02 -4.84 9.00
C VAL A 383 -29.43 -3.47 9.36
N ILE A 384 -28.94 -2.74 8.36
CA ILE A 384 -28.26 -1.45 8.57
C ILE A 384 -29.08 -0.26 8.07
N GLY A 385 -30.20 -0.51 7.40
CA GLY A 385 -30.95 0.56 6.75
C GLY A 385 -31.98 0.04 5.76
N LYS A 386 -32.38 0.92 4.84
CA LYS A 386 -33.39 0.63 3.81
C LYS A 386 -33.21 1.51 2.58
N VAL A 387 -33.75 1.07 1.47
CA VAL A 387 -33.99 1.88 0.28
C VAL A 387 -35.29 2.65 0.46
N THR A 388 -35.25 3.96 0.28
CA THR A 388 -36.35 4.85 0.68
C THR A 388 -37.34 5.09 -0.45
N ALA A 389 -36.89 5.71 -1.54
CA ALA A 389 -37.72 6.09 -2.67
C ALA A 389 -36.88 6.09 -3.95
N LYS A 390 -37.54 6.27 -5.10
CA LYS A 390 -36.82 6.64 -6.33
C LYS A 390 -36.10 7.97 -6.12
N GLY A 391 -34.90 8.07 -6.66
CA GLY A 391 -34.00 9.18 -6.35
C GLY A 391 -32.81 9.29 -7.29
N GLU A 392 -31.83 10.08 -6.88
CA GLU A 392 -30.64 10.42 -7.66
C GLU A 392 -29.39 9.63 -7.20
N GLY A 393 -29.55 8.65 -6.31
CA GLY A 393 -28.46 7.88 -5.74
C GLY A 393 -27.87 8.49 -4.47
N LYS A 394 -28.69 9.19 -3.66
CA LYS A 394 -28.25 9.78 -2.39
C LYS A 394 -28.30 8.76 -1.27
N VAL A 395 -27.31 8.82 -0.38
CA VAL A 395 -27.21 7.98 0.81
C VAL A 395 -27.32 8.86 2.04
N HIS A 396 -28.41 8.74 2.77
CA HIS A 396 -28.66 9.45 4.01
C HIS A 396 -28.14 8.63 5.19
N VAL A 397 -27.22 9.19 5.97
CA VAL A 397 -26.71 8.55 7.18
C VAL A 397 -27.38 9.20 8.38
N ILE A 398 -28.13 8.42 9.15
CA ILE A 398 -28.85 8.88 10.35
C ILE A 398 -28.35 8.18 11.61
N THR A 399 -28.61 8.77 12.77
CA THR A 399 -28.34 8.15 14.07
C THR A 399 -29.60 8.21 14.94
N THR A 400 -29.83 7.14 15.69
CA THR A 400 -30.79 7.03 16.79
C THR A 400 -30.20 7.51 18.12
N GLY A 401 -28.90 7.79 18.17
CA GLY A 401 -28.17 8.21 19.37
C GLY A 401 -27.79 7.06 20.33
N LYS A 402 -28.09 5.80 19.96
CA LYS A 402 -27.81 4.64 20.82
C LYS A 402 -26.34 4.25 20.90
N ARG A 403 -25.54 4.60 19.89
CA ARG A 403 -24.08 4.39 19.87
C ARG A 403 -23.40 5.75 20.00
N GLN A 404 -22.33 5.81 20.78
CA GLN A 404 -21.51 7.01 20.94
C GLN A 404 -20.05 6.67 20.72
N LEU A 405 -19.31 7.62 20.14
CA LEU A 405 -17.86 7.52 20.10
C LEU A 405 -17.29 7.64 21.52
N PRO A 406 -16.32 6.80 21.90
CA PRO A 406 -15.64 6.95 23.17
C PRO A 406 -14.82 8.25 23.18
N LYS A 407 -14.39 8.68 24.38
CA LYS A 407 -13.44 9.79 24.47
C LYS A 407 -12.09 9.40 23.84
N PRO A 408 -11.42 10.33 23.13
CA PRO A 408 -10.04 10.11 22.70
C PRO A 408 -9.16 9.76 23.90
N ARG A 409 -8.31 8.75 23.76
CA ARG A 409 -7.36 8.43 24.82
C ARG A 409 -6.30 9.53 24.90
N GLU A 410 -5.95 9.93 26.13
CA GLU A 410 -4.75 10.73 26.33
C GLU A 410 -3.57 10.00 25.69
N THR A 411 -2.85 10.70 24.82
CA THR A 411 -1.82 10.13 23.95
C THR A 411 -0.93 9.19 24.76
N ARG A 412 -1.07 7.88 24.52
CA ARG A 412 -0.15 6.87 25.07
C ARG A 412 1.26 7.33 24.71
N PRO A 413 2.22 7.45 25.65
CA PRO A 413 3.57 7.85 25.31
C PRO A 413 4.05 6.96 24.18
N LYS A 414 4.54 7.59 23.10
CA LYS A 414 5.01 6.89 21.90
C LYS A 414 5.91 5.75 22.37
N LYS A 415 5.49 4.49 22.19
CA LYS A 415 6.48 3.43 22.06
C LYS A 415 7.33 3.86 20.89
N THR A 416 8.60 4.11 21.15
CA THR A 416 9.62 4.35 20.13
C THR A 416 9.47 3.19 19.15
N VAL A 417 8.88 3.48 17.99
CA VAL A 417 8.97 2.57 16.85
C VAL A 417 10.46 2.52 16.57
N GLU A 418 11.09 1.38 16.85
CA GLU A 418 12.48 1.15 16.48
C GLU A 418 12.62 1.56 15.02
N ALA A 419 13.54 2.49 14.76
CA ALA A 419 13.86 2.88 13.40
C ALA A 419 14.13 1.61 12.60
N LYS A 420 13.55 1.53 11.39
CA LYS A 420 13.83 0.47 10.40
C LYS A 420 15.30 0.05 10.54
N PRO A 421 15.63 -1.25 10.68
CA PRO A 421 17.02 -1.67 10.77
C PRO A 421 17.76 -1.09 9.57
N GLN A 422 18.65 -0.14 9.85
CA GLN A 422 19.62 0.29 8.87
C GLN A 422 20.45 -0.94 8.50
N PRO A 423 20.85 -1.10 7.23
CA PRO A 423 21.77 -2.16 6.86
C PRO A 423 22.97 -2.09 7.79
N ILE A 424 23.32 -3.24 8.37
CA ILE A 424 24.42 -3.45 9.31
C ILE A 424 25.62 -2.64 8.85
N ALA A 425 25.89 -1.53 9.56
CA ALA A 425 27.17 -0.85 9.45
C ALA A 425 28.18 -1.78 10.10
N THR A 426 28.87 -2.56 9.28
CA THR A 426 30.14 -3.16 9.67
C THR A 426 31.02 -2.03 10.20
N ALA A 427 31.54 -2.23 11.42
CA ALA A 427 32.52 -1.35 12.01
C ALA A 427 33.69 -1.19 11.03
N LEU A 428 33.72 -0.05 10.33
CA LEU A 428 34.92 0.40 9.67
C LEU A 428 35.75 1.13 10.72
N ASP A 429 36.89 0.52 11.01
CA ASP A 429 37.98 1.17 11.71
C ASP A 429 38.23 2.57 11.15
N SER A 430 38.50 3.46 12.09
CA SER A 430 38.79 4.87 11.93
C SER A 430 39.93 5.14 10.95
N GLN A 431 39.60 5.54 9.73
CA GLN A 431 40.38 6.53 8.97
C GLN A 431 39.41 7.45 8.22
N THR A 432 39.00 8.53 8.89
CA THR A 432 38.20 9.59 8.29
C THR A 432 39.06 10.40 7.33
N THR A 433 38.98 10.09 6.04
CA THR A 433 39.41 11.04 5.00
C THR A 433 38.24 11.98 4.72
N PRO A 434 38.30 13.27 5.06
CA PRO A 434 37.16 14.16 4.88
C PRO A 434 36.97 14.47 3.38
N CYS A 435 35.73 14.38 2.90
CA CYS A 435 35.33 14.68 1.51
C CYS A 435 35.60 16.15 1.07
N CYS A 436 36.00 17.04 2.00
CA CYS A 436 36.05 18.49 1.76
C CYS A 436 37.34 19.20 2.22
N VAL A 437 38.49 18.51 2.34
CA VAL A 437 39.76 19.18 2.67
C VAL A 437 40.37 19.85 1.42
N GLY A 438 40.62 21.16 1.51
CA GLY A 438 41.60 21.85 0.67
C GLY A 438 41.09 23.02 -0.19
N ALA A 439 40.70 24.14 0.44
CA ALA A 439 40.76 25.46 -0.18
C ALA A 439 41.02 26.49 0.93
N GLY A 440 42.29 26.63 1.32
CA GLY A 440 42.77 27.69 2.18
C GLY A 440 43.43 28.78 1.35
N ASP A 441 43.11 30.04 1.63
CA ASP A 441 43.71 31.22 1.04
C ASP A 441 45.09 31.51 1.69
N GLY A 442 46.15 31.70 0.87
CA GLY A 442 47.41 32.34 1.27
C GLY A 442 48.70 31.49 1.19
N PRO A 443 49.88 32.07 0.87
CA PRO A 443 51.01 31.34 0.27
C PRO A 443 52.06 30.89 1.28
N VAL A 444 52.54 29.64 1.18
CA VAL A 444 53.78 29.21 1.85
C VAL A 444 54.58 28.29 0.92
N ALA A 445 55.84 28.69 0.69
CA ALA A 445 56.84 28.00 -0.11
C ALA A 445 57.32 26.68 0.56
N PRO A 446 58.05 25.79 -0.16
CA PRO A 446 58.30 24.43 0.32
C PRO A 446 59.59 24.35 1.14
N GLU A 447 59.53 23.72 2.32
CA GLU A 447 60.70 23.17 2.98
C GLU A 447 60.63 21.63 3.01
N GLN A 448 61.79 21.04 2.77
CA GLN A 448 62.05 19.62 2.54
C GLN A 448 62.09 18.84 3.85
N GLY A 449 61.51 17.64 3.85
CA GLY A 449 61.67 16.65 4.92
C GLY A 449 61.17 15.28 4.47
N ALA A 450 62.10 14.38 4.15
CA ALA A 450 61.85 13.05 3.60
C ALA A 450 61.52 11.99 4.68
N ALA A 451 60.60 11.07 4.37
CA ALA A 451 60.58 9.64 4.79
C ALA A 451 59.40 8.89 4.10
N THR A 452 59.64 8.25 2.95
CA THR A 452 59.71 6.78 2.71
C THR A 452 58.39 5.97 2.78
N GLY A 453 57.96 5.45 1.62
CA GLY A 453 57.10 4.24 1.49
C GLY A 453 56.18 4.27 0.26
N PRO A 454 56.30 3.34 -0.72
CA PRO A 454 55.52 3.41 -1.96
C PRO A 454 54.18 2.68 -1.82
N ALA A 455 53.06 3.39 -2.00
CA ALA A 455 51.76 2.79 -2.27
C ALA A 455 51.46 2.97 -3.77
N SER A 456 51.57 1.89 -4.50
CA SER A 456 51.34 1.78 -5.94
C SER A 456 49.84 1.68 -6.26
N GLY A 457 49.37 2.51 -7.20
CA GLY A 457 48.33 2.10 -8.16
C GLY A 457 46.95 2.76 -8.06
N GLU A 458 46.86 4.09 -8.03
CA GLU A 458 45.66 4.78 -8.53
C GLU A 458 45.82 5.00 -10.04
N SER A 459 44.80 4.66 -10.83
CA SER A 459 44.84 4.89 -12.28
C SER A 459 44.89 6.41 -12.55
N GLU A 460 45.70 6.84 -13.52
CA GLU A 460 45.84 8.26 -13.90
C GLU A 460 44.46 8.95 -14.13
N GLY A 461 43.45 8.21 -14.59
CA GLY A 461 42.09 8.72 -14.77
C GLY A 461 41.31 8.99 -13.48
N ALA A 462 41.59 8.29 -12.37
CA ALA A 462 40.98 8.57 -11.07
C ALA A 462 41.53 9.86 -10.46
N GLN A 463 42.85 10.07 -10.58
CA GLN A 463 43.53 11.29 -10.13
C GLN A 463 43.10 12.51 -10.95
N GLU A 464 42.96 12.36 -12.27
CA GLU A 464 42.46 13.43 -13.14
C GLU A 464 41.02 13.83 -12.80
N MET A 465 40.15 12.85 -12.52
CA MET A 465 38.76 13.11 -12.13
C MET A 465 38.66 13.81 -10.77
N GLN A 466 39.47 13.40 -9.81
CA GLN A 466 39.56 14.04 -8.49
C GLN A 466 40.06 15.49 -8.63
N GLN A 467 41.08 15.74 -9.46
CA GLN A 467 41.58 17.07 -9.75
C GLN A 467 40.48 17.98 -10.35
N ARG A 468 39.75 17.49 -11.36
CA ARG A 468 38.65 18.23 -12.00
C ARG A 468 37.51 18.55 -11.02
N PHE A 469 37.19 17.62 -10.13
CA PHE A 469 36.18 17.84 -9.10
C PHE A 469 36.64 18.91 -8.08
N MET A 470 37.90 18.87 -7.67
CA MET A 470 38.47 19.88 -6.77
C MET A 470 38.51 21.27 -7.43
N ASP A 471 38.86 21.35 -8.71
CA ASP A 471 38.81 22.60 -9.49
C ASP A 471 37.39 23.15 -9.60
N PHE A 472 36.41 22.27 -9.84
CA PHE A 472 34.99 22.64 -9.85
C PHE A 472 34.55 23.19 -8.48
N MET A 473 34.85 22.47 -7.40
CA MET A 473 34.52 22.91 -6.04
C MET A 473 35.21 24.22 -5.67
N GLY A 474 36.45 24.43 -6.13
CA GLY A 474 37.16 25.70 -5.99
C GLY A 474 36.44 26.85 -6.70
N ARG A 475 35.95 26.65 -7.93
CA ARG A 475 35.19 27.66 -8.66
C ARG A 475 33.83 27.95 -8.04
N VAL A 476 33.11 26.92 -7.58
CA VAL A 476 31.79 27.08 -6.93
C VAL A 476 31.90 27.92 -5.66
N ASN A 477 32.95 27.70 -4.86
CA ASN A 477 33.11 28.38 -3.56
C ASN A 477 33.76 29.78 -3.64
N ARG A 478 34.34 30.18 -4.78
CA ARG A 478 34.89 31.53 -4.93
C ARG A 478 33.79 32.59 -5.00
N PRO A 479 34.00 33.80 -4.41
CA PRO A 479 33.09 34.92 -4.59
C PRO A 479 32.86 35.24 -6.07
N GLY A 480 31.62 35.58 -6.43
CA GLY A 480 31.23 35.96 -7.80
C GLY A 480 29.93 36.75 -7.77
N GLY A 481 28.95 36.38 -8.63
CA GLY A 481 27.61 36.99 -8.58
C GLY A 481 26.85 36.77 -7.25
N LEU A 482 27.28 35.77 -6.45
CA LEU A 482 26.94 35.62 -5.04
C LEU A 482 28.23 35.72 -4.23
N ASP A 483 28.20 36.44 -3.13
CA ASP A 483 29.34 36.53 -2.21
C ASP A 483 29.58 35.21 -1.46
N ALA A 484 30.74 35.10 -0.82
CA ALA A 484 31.11 33.90 -0.08
C ALA A 484 30.26 33.68 1.18
N TYR A 485 29.61 34.71 1.70
CA TYR A 485 28.75 34.64 2.88
C TYR A 485 27.45 33.93 2.51
N THR A 486 26.74 34.43 1.49
CA THR A 486 25.51 33.88 0.93
C THR A 486 25.69 32.42 0.50
N LYS A 487 26.79 32.09 -0.18
CA LYS A 487 27.08 30.71 -0.60
C LYS A 487 27.27 29.75 0.58
N GLN A 488 27.84 30.26 1.69
CA GLN A 488 27.99 29.47 2.91
C GLN A 488 26.63 29.21 3.58
N ALA A 489 25.74 30.20 3.65
CA ALA A 489 24.37 30.03 4.15
C ALA A 489 23.60 28.97 3.33
N MET A 490 23.70 29.05 1.99
CA MET A 490 23.10 28.04 1.10
C MET A 490 23.66 26.64 1.34
N SER A 491 24.96 26.52 1.59
CA SER A 491 25.59 25.23 1.88
C SER A 491 25.07 24.60 3.18
N ILE A 492 24.79 25.41 4.21
CA ILE A 492 24.12 24.95 5.44
C ILE A 492 22.72 24.44 5.10
N ALA A 493 21.91 25.25 4.41
CA ALA A 493 20.54 24.88 4.02
C ALA A 493 20.48 23.55 3.25
N LEU A 494 21.37 23.38 2.26
CA LEU A 494 21.48 22.16 1.45
C LEU A 494 21.98 20.96 2.27
N SER A 495 22.94 21.17 3.18
CA SER A 495 23.44 20.11 4.07
C SER A 495 22.35 19.60 5.02
N VAL A 496 21.52 20.52 5.53
CA VAL A 496 20.36 20.21 6.37
C VAL A 496 19.30 19.47 5.58
N HIS A 497 18.90 19.99 4.42
CA HIS A 497 17.87 19.37 3.57
C HIS A 497 18.27 17.96 3.09
N ALA A 498 19.52 17.78 2.69
CA ALA A 498 20.07 16.48 2.29
C ALA A 498 20.31 15.51 3.46
N LYS A 499 20.13 15.97 4.71
CA LYS A 499 20.39 15.21 5.95
C LYS A 499 21.81 14.63 6.01
N CYS A 500 22.80 15.40 5.55
CA CYS A 500 24.20 14.97 5.51
C CYS A 500 24.98 15.52 6.72
N ALA A 501 25.18 14.69 7.75
CA ALA A 501 25.84 15.12 8.99
C ALA A 501 27.29 15.60 8.79
N PRO A 502 28.15 14.93 7.98
CA PRO A 502 29.50 15.43 7.73
C PRO A 502 29.53 16.80 7.05
N CYS A 503 28.68 17.01 6.04
CA CYS A 503 28.58 18.32 5.36
C CYS A 503 28.08 19.40 6.31
N LEU A 504 27.04 19.11 7.10
CA LEU A 504 26.52 20.06 8.08
C LEU A 504 27.60 20.50 9.06
N LYS A 505 28.38 19.56 9.59
CA LYS A 505 29.50 19.86 10.51
C LYS A 505 30.53 20.80 9.88
N VAL A 506 31.01 20.46 8.68
CA VAL A 506 32.01 21.25 7.97
C VAL A 506 31.49 22.65 7.62
N HIS A 507 30.24 22.75 7.15
CA HIS A 507 29.69 24.03 6.72
C HIS A 507 29.27 24.93 7.89
N VAL A 508 28.82 24.39 9.02
CA VAL A 508 28.61 25.18 10.24
C VAL A 508 29.93 25.70 10.79
N GLN A 509 30.98 24.86 10.82
CA GLN A 509 32.30 25.30 11.26
C GLN A 509 32.86 26.43 10.36
N LYS A 510 32.80 26.26 9.04
CA LYS A 510 33.23 27.30 8.09
C LYS A 510 32.39 28.58 8.19
N ALA A 511 31.11 28.48 8.54
CA ALA A 511 30.27 29.65 8.76
C ALA A 511 30.71 30.44 10.01
N ARG A 512 31.01 29.74 11.12
CA ARG A 512 31.57 30.35 12.33
C ARG A 512 32.92 31.03 12.05
N GLU A 513 33.81 30.38 11.31
CA GLU A 513 35.09 30.96 10.88
C GLU A 513 34.92 32.21 10.00
N LYS A 514 33.81 32.30 9.27
CA LYS A 514 33.43 33.46 8.44
C LYS A 514 32.66 34.54 9.21
N GLY A 515 32.41 34.35 10.51
CA GLY A 515 31.75 35.33 11.37
C GLY A 515 30.23 35.28 11.39
N PHE A 516 29.61 34.19 10.94
CA PHE A 516 28.16 34.00 11.11
C PHE A 516 27.79 33.97 12.61
N THR A 517 26.70 34.64 12.96
CA THR A 517 26.02 34.45 14.24
C THR A 517 25.31 33.09 14.27
N GLU A 518 25.00 32.60 15.48
CA GLU A 518 24.21 31.37 15.62
C GLU A 518 22.79 31.53 15.06
N GLU A 519 22.22 32.74 15.13
CA GLU A 519 20.92 33.07 14.56
C GLU A 519 20.93 32.95 13.03
N GLU A 520 21.97 33.45 12.35
CA GLU A 520 22.10 33.33 10.90
C GLU A 520 22.35 31.87 10.45
N ILE A 521 23.04 31.07 11.26
CA ILE A 521 23.23 29.64 11.02
C ILE A 521 21.89 28.89 11.17
N ASP A 522 21.11 29.23 12.19
CA ASP A 522 19.78 28.67 12.41
C ASP A 522 18.82 29.08 11.29
N GLU A 523 18.80 30.35 10.88
CA GLU A 523 17.96 30.86 9.80
C GLU A 523 18.29 30.19 8.46
N ALA A 524 19.58 30.04 8.14
CA ALA A 524 20.03 29.30 6.97
C ALA A 524 19.58 27.82 7.02
N ALA A 525 19.64 27.19 8.20
CA ALA A 525 19.14 25.84 8.39
C ALA A 525 17.61 25.74 8.26
N TRP A 526 16.86 26.75 8.74
CA TRP A 526 15.40 26.82 8.64
C TRP A 526 14.94 26.85 7.20
N MET A 527 15.68 27.49 6.30
CA MET A 527 15.43 27.41 4.86
C MET A 527 15.47 25.95 4.37
N GLY A 528 16.44 25.14 4.80
CA GLY A 528 16.47 23.71 4.47
C GLY A 528 15.31 22.91 5.10
N ILE A 529 14.92 23.28 6.33
CA ILE A 529 13.82 22.65 7.08
C ILE A 529 12.46 22.96 6.43
N ALA A 530 12.23 24.17 5.93
CA ALA A 530 10.98 24.57 5.30
C ALA A 530 10.59 23.65 4.12
N PHE A 531 11.59 23.18 3.35
CA PHE A 531 11.39 22.23 2.25
C PHE A 531 11.39 20.77 2.69
N GLY A 532 11.87 20.47 3.91
CA GLY A 532 12.09 19.11 4.40
C GLY A 532 11.19 18.66 5.56
N GLY A 533 10.41 19.58 6.12
CA GLY A 533 9.47 19.34 7.20
C GLY A 533 10.11 18.84 8.51
N ALA A 534 9.28 18.25 9.36
CA ALA A 534 9.68 17.75 10.68
C ALA A 534 10.90 16.79 10.69
N PRO A 535 11.08 15.87 9.71
CA PRO A 535 12.25 15.00 9.68
C PRO A 535 13.58 15.75 9.55
N VAL A 536 13.62 16.82 8.74
CA VAL A 536 14.81 17.64 8.52
C VAL A 536 15.07 18.54 9.73
N MET A 537 14.01 19.04 10.39
CA MET A 537 14.14 19.75 11.67
C MET A 537 14.78 18.87 12.74
N MET A 538 14.35 17.62 12.87
CA MET A 538 14.90 16.68 13.85
C MET A 538 16.36 16.33 13.54
N PHE A 539 16.69 16.12 12.27
CA PHE A 539 18.08 15.95 11.84
C PHE A 539 18.97 17.12 12.27
N TYR A 540 18.54 18.36 12.00
CA TYR A 540 19.30 19.55 12.36
C TYR A 540 19.49 19.66 13.88
N LYS A 541 18.41 19.51 14.66
CA LYS A 541 18.48 19.53 16.14
C LYS A 541 19.43 18.49 16.72
N THR A 542 19.58 17.34 16.05
CA THR A 542 20.42 16.23 16.52
C THR A 542 21.88 16.36 16.09
N ASN A 543 22.14 17.03 14.96
CA ASN A 543 23.46 17.04 14.31
C ASN A 543 24.10 18.44 14.20
N LYS A 544 23.41 19.51 14.64
CA LYS A 544 24.01 20.84 14.75
C LYS A 544 25.23 20.74 15.68
N PRO A 545 26.44 21.06 15.20
CA PRO A 545 27.60 21.15 16.06
C PRO A 545 27.32 22.15 17.18
N GLN A 546 27.64 21.77 18.43
CA GLN A 546 27.61 22.72 19.54
C GLN A 546 28.64 23.81 19.33
#